data_AF-A0A2V9NKA8-F1
#
_entry.id   AF-A0A2V9NKA8-F1
#
_cell.length_a   1.000
_cell.length_b   1.000
_cell.length_c   1.000
_cell.angle_alpha   90.00
_cell.angle_beta   90.00
_cell.angle_gamma   90.00
#
_symmetry.space_group_name_H-M   'P 1'
#
loop_
_entity.id
_entity.type
_entity.pdbx_description
1 polymer ?
#
loop_
_entity_poly.entity_id
_entity_poly.type
_entity_poly.pdbx_seq_one_letter_code
_entity_poly.pdbx_strand_id
1 'polypeptide(L)' 'MPSDLYSALRQRARRHRKSIAAEVLSLLEENVVTPAELKERQLFLRRIRKLASSSSQPGGVYPTTEEMQRQDRDR' A
#
# COMPACT_ATOMS: atom_id res chain seq x y z
N MET A 1 -21.01 5.24 24.87
CA MET A 1 -20.82 4.20 23.83
C MET A 1 -22.18 3.75 23.37
N PRO A 2 -22.45 3.66 22.05
CA PRO A 2 -23.68 3.05 21.54
C PRO A 2 -23.84 1.64 22.12
N SER A 3 -25.01 1.31 22.66
CA SER A 3 -25.31 0.03 23.30
C SER A 3 -25.04 -1.16 22.38
N ASP A 4 -25.36 -0.96 21.11
CA ASP A 4 -25.30 -1.99 20.07
C ASP A 4 -23.84 -2.32 19.72
N LEU A 5 -22.98 -1.30 19.73
CA LEU A 5 -21.55 -1.48 19.51
C LEU A 5 -20.91 -2.20 20.69
N TYR A 6 -21.28 -1.84 21.92
CA TYR A 6 -20.76 -2.53 23.12
C TYR A 6 -21.20 -3.99 23.18
N SER A 7 -22.46 -4.29 22.84
CA SER A 7 -22.99 -5.67 22.84
C SER A 7 -22.32 -6.53 21.78
N ALA A 8 -22.11 -6.00 20.57
CA ALA A 8 -21.37 -6.67 19.50
C ALA A 8 -19.92 -6.95 19.89
N LEU A 9 -19.23 -5.95 20.45
CA LEU A 9 -17.85 -6.07 20.93
C LEU A 9 -17.74 -7.13 22.04
N ARG A 10 -18.67 -7.14 22.99
CA ARG A 10 -18.72 -8.13 24.07
C ARG A 10 -18.98 -9.54 23.55
N GLN A 11 -19.88 -9.70 22.57
CA GLN A 11 -20.15 -10.99 21.94
C GLN A 11 -18.90 -11.52 21.22
N ARG A 12 -18.21 -10.65 20.48
CA ARG A 12 -16.96 -10.98 19.79
C ARG A 12 -15.86 -11.37 20.77
N ALA A 13 -15.61 -10.58 21.82
CA ALA A 13 -14.62 -10.89 22.85
C ALA A 13 -14.86 -12.28 23.50
N ARG A 14 -16.13 -12.64 23.76
CA ARG A 14 -16.49 -13.97 24.26
C ARG A 14 -16.17 -15.09 23.26
N ARG A 15 -16.41 -14.88 21.96
CA ARG A 15 -16.05 -15.85 20.90
C ARG A 15 -14.55 -16.08 20.84
N HIS A 16 -13.74 -15.03 20.98
CA HIS A 16 -12.28 -15.11 20.99
C HIS A 16 -11.66 -15.43 22.36
N ARG A 17 -12.49 -15.65 23.40
CA ARG A 17 -12.06 -15.91 24.78
C ARG A 17 -11.09 -14.85 25.34
N LYS A 18 -11.27 -13.59 24.92
CA LYS A 18 -10.49 -12.44 25.36
C LYS A 18 -11.32 -11.53 26.27
N SER A 19 -10.64 -10.72 27.08
CA SER A 19 -11.30 -9.59 27.72
C SER A 19 -11.75 -8.57 26.66
N ILE A 20 -12.73 -7.73 26.97
CA ILE A 20 -13.19 -6.69 26.04
C ILE A 20 -12.04 -5.76 25.65
N ALA A 21 -11.20 -5.36 26.61
CA ALA A 21 -10.04 -4.51 26.35
C ALA A 21 -9.01 -5.18 25.43
N ALA A 22 -8.72 -6.48 25.64
CA ALA A 22 -7.80 -7.23 24.79
C ALA A 22 -8.35 -7.40 23.36
N GLU A 23 -9.67 -7.57 23.21
CA GLU A 23 -10.30 -7.64 21.89
C GLU A 23 -10.23 -6.30 21.16
N VAL A 24 -10.43 -5.18 21.86
CA VAL A 24 -10.28 -3.83 21.29
C VAL A 24 -8.85 -3.62 20.82
N LEU A 25 -7.85 -3.99 21.60
CA LEU A 25 -6.44 -3.86 21.20
C LEU A 25 -6.14 -4.69 19.96
N SER A 26 -6.55 -5.96 19.90
CA SER A 26 -6.37 -6.79 18.71
C SER A 26 -7.08 -6.20 17.48
N LEU A 27 -8.27 -5.64 17.65
CA LEU A 27 -8.99 -4.96 16.59
C LEU A 27 -8.26 -3.72 16.07
N LEU A 28 -7.65 -2.95 16.97
CA LEU A 28 -6.85 -1.79 16.59
C LEU A 28 -5.57 -2.23 15.89
N GLU A 29 -4.88 -3.27 16.35
CA GLU A 29 -3.71 -3.83 15.69
C GLU A 29 -4.01 -4.35 14.28
N GLU A 30 -5.18 -4.97 14.07
CA GLU A 30 -5.60 -5.50 12.77
C GLU A 30 -5.96 -4.40 11.76
N ASN A 31 -6.54 -3.28 12.22
CA ASN A 31 -7.20 -2.31 11.33
C ASN A 31 -6.54 -0.92 11.33
N VAL A 32 -5.79 -0.58 12.37
CA VAL A 32 -5.17 0.74 12.52
C VAL A 32 -3.70 0.65 12.19
N VAL A 33 -3.33 1.26 11.08
CA VAL A 33 -1.94 1.36 10.62
C VAL A 33 -1.13 2.14 11.65
N THR A 34 0.03 1.59 12.04
CA THR A 34 0.92 2.29 12.98
C THR A 34 1.55 3.52 12.31
N PRO A 35 1.97 4.55 13.08
CA PRO A 35 2.67 5.70 12.51
C PRO A 35 3.93 5.32 11.72
N ALA A 36 4.62 4.26 12.13
CA ALA A 36 5.80 3.74 11.44
C ALA A 36 5.43 3.16 10.07
N GLU A 37 4.40 2.31 10.01
CA GLU A 37 3.89 1.75 8.76
C GLU A 37 3.38 2.83 7.80
N LEU A 38 2.75 3.87 8.34
CA LEU A 38 2.29 5.01 7.54
C LEU A 38 3.48 5.72 6.89
N LYS A 39 4.55 5.96 7.65
CA LYS A 39 5.80 6.55 7.14
C LYS A 39 6.43 5.68 6.04
N GLU A 40 6.50 4.37 6.25
CA GLU A 40 7.01 3.44 5.24
C GLU A 40 6.18 3.46 3.95
N ARG A 41 4.84 3.46 4.06
CA ARG A 41 3.95 3.60 2.90
C ARG A 41 4.17 4.91 2.16
N GLN A 42 4.36 6.03 2.88
CA GLN A 42 4.67 7.31 2.24
C GLN A 42 6.02 7.28 1.50
N LEU A 43 7.05 6.67 2.10
CA LEU A 43 8.37 6.52 1.46
C LEU A 43 8.28 5.65 0.20
N PHE A 44 7.55 4.54 0.27
CA PHE A 44 7.30 3.67 -0.86
C PHE A 44 6.60 4.42 -2.02
N LEU A 45 5.52 5.14 -1.74
CA LEU A 45 4.82 5.94 -2.75
C LEU A 45 5.71 7.04 -3.36
N ARG A 46 6.55 7.69 -2.54
CA ARG A 46 7.53 8.68 -3.04
C ARG A 46 8.53 8.04 -4.00
N ARG A 47 9.02 6.83 -3.69
CA ARG A 47 9.94 6.08 -4.57
C ARG A 47 9.27 5.71 -5.90
N ILE A 48 8.04 5.20 -5.87
CA ILE A 48 7.28 4.89 -7.08
C ILE A 48 7.09 6.15 -7.94
N ARG A 49 6.66 7.26 -7.34
CA ARG A 49 6.49 8.52 -8.07
C ARG A 49 7.79 8.99 -8.70
N LYS A 50 8.91 8.91 -7.98
CA LYS A 50 10.24 9.25 -8.51
C LYS A 50 10.58 8.39 -9.73
N LEU A 51 10.39 7.07 -9.64
CA LEU A 51 10.62 6.14 -10.74
C LEU A 51 9.71 6.45 -11.94
N ALA A 52 8.41 6.65 -11.71
CA ALA A 52 7.45 7.00 -12.75
C ALA A 52 7.77 8.35 -13.43
N SER A 53 8.28 9.33 -12.67
CA SER A 53 8.73 10.60 -13.26
C SER A 53 10.04 10.49 -14.03
N SER A 54 10.90 9.51 -13.69
CA SER A 54 12.17 9.32 -14.38
C SER A 54 12.05 8.54 -15.70
N SER A 55 11.00 7.73 -15.88
CA SER A 55 10.76 7.01 -17.14
C SER A 55 10.23 7.89 -18.27
N SER A 56 9.91 9.16 -17.98
CA SER A 56 9.50 10.16 -18.97
C SER A 56 10.50 11.32 -18.98
N GLN A 57 11.74 11.05 -19.39
CA GLN A 57 12.57 12.10 -19.97
C GLN A 57 12.36 12.11 -21.49
N PRO A 58 11.54 13.02 -22.04
CA PRO A 58 11.51 13.27 -23.47
C PRO A 58 12.79 14.06 -23.82
N GLY A 59 13.93 13.38 -23.92
CA GLY A 59 15.21 14.06 -24.09
C GLY A 59 16.31 13.25 -24.75
N GLY A 60 16.16 11.93 -24.85
CA GLY A 60 17.01 11.14 -25.73
C GLY A 60 16.31 10.98 -27.06
N VAL A 61 16.97 11.37 -28.15
CA VAL A 61 16.65 10.91 -29.52
C VAL A 61 16.95 9.41 -29.55
N TYR A 62 16.09 8.62 -28.93
CA TYR A 62 16.14 7.18 -29.07
C TYR A 62 15.40 6.85 -30.37
N PRO A 63 16.03 6.12 -31.30
CA PRO A 63 15.32 5.63 -32.46
C PRO A 63 14.12 4.83 -31.99
N THR A 64 13.00 5.04 -32.68
CA THR A 64 11.78 4.28 -32.40
C THR A 64 12.06 2.79 -32.52
N THR A 65 11.26 1.97 -31.84
CA THR A 65 11.39 0.51 -31.93
C THR A 65 11.33 0.02 -33.38
N GLU A 66 10.57 0.69 -34.24
CA GLU A 66 10.53 0.41 -35.68
C GLU A 66 11.84 0.75 -36.40
N GLU A 67 12.48 1.88 -36.09
CA GLU A 67 13.78 2.27 -36.66
C GLU A 67 14.89 1.31 -36.24
N MET A 68 14.88 0.84 -34.99
CA MET A 68 15.82 -0.19 -34.52
C MET A 68 15.65 -1.51 -35.27
N GLN A 69 14.41 -1.94 -35.54
CA GLN A 69 14.14 -3.17 -36.28
C GLN A 69 14.53 -3.09 -37.76
N ARG A 70 14.44 -1.90 -38.37
CA ARG A 70 14.91 -1.68 -39.74
C ARG A 70 16.43 -1.78 -39.83
N GLN A 71 17.15 -1.09 -38.94
CA GLN A 71 18.62 -1.13 -38.92
C GLN A 71 19.19 -2.54 -38.72
N ASP A 72 18.51 -3.39 -37.94
CA ASP A 72 18.94 -4.78 -37.70
C ASP A 72 18.67 -5.70 -38.90
N ARG A 73 17.70 -5.35 -39.76
CA ARG A 73 17.41 -6.07 -41.01
C ARG A 73 18.33 -5.68 -42.16
N ASP A 74 18.94 -4.50 -42.10
CA ASP A 74 19.89 -4.00 -43.09
C ASP A 74 21.34 -4.47 -42.84
N ARG A 75 21.56 -5.37 -41.85
CA ARG A 75 22.83 -6.06 -41.54
C ARG A 75 22.82 -7.51 -42.02
#